data_AF-A0A1C4UR14-F1
#
_entry.id   AF-A0A1C4UR14-F1
#
_cell.length_a   1.000
_cell.length_b   1.000
_cell.length_c   1.000
_cell.angle_alpha   90.00
_cell.angle_beta   90.00
_cell.angle_gamma   90.00
#
_symmetry.space_group_name_H-M   'P 1'
#
loop_
_entity.id
_entity.type
_entity.pdbx_description
1 polymer ?
#
loop_
_entity_poly.entity_id
_entity_poly.type
_entity_poly.pdbx_seq_one_letter_code
_entity_poly.pdbx_strand_id
1 'polypeptide(L)'
;MPTILAHRAPNTPAPVRYPPPMASKGNAALEAMIGEATVDTDGHEDERTGLFAMLEEHLAVPFTTTVLGVEVTVGKIELAADSIVAVCARGRHRQRVGLLDLPLPTPAPEGAAWIDAYRHWAGR
;
A
#
# COMPACT_ATOMS: atom_id res chain seq x y z
N MET A 1 27.88 -51.11 48.93
CA MET A 1 28.21 -49.74 48.46
C MET A 1 27.77 -49.62 47.01
N PRO A 2 26.61 -49.02 46.70
CA PRO A 2 26.11 -48.94 45.33
C PRO A 2 26.68 -47.73 44.57
N THR A 3 27.05 -47.97 43.31
CA THR A 3 27.57 -46.99 42.34
C THR A 3 26.50 -45.98 41.94
N ILE A 4 26.91 -44.71 41.89
CA ILE A 4 26.09 -43.52 41.65
C ILE A 4 25.57 -43.48 40.20
N LEU A 5 24.28 -43.16 40.08
CA LEU A 5 23.51 -42.91 38.87
C LEU A 5 24.00 -41.65 38.15
N ALA A 6 24.44 -41.77 36.90
CA ALA A 6 24.76 -40.64 36.03
C ALA A 6 23.47 -39.87 35.66
N HIS A 7 23.33 -38.67 36.19
CA HIS A 7 22.26 -37.73 35.86
C HIS A 7 22.68 -36.93 34.63
N ARG A 8 22.02 -37.19 33.50
CA ARG A 8 22.14 -36.44 32.24
C ARG A 8 21.52 -35.05 32.42
N ALA A 9 22.29 -34.00 32.14
CA ALA A 9 21.80 -32.63 32.09
C ALA A 9 20.80 -32.42 30.93
N PRO A 10 19.78 -31.56 31.08
CA PRO A 10 18.82 -31.27 30.01
C PRO A 10 19.46 -30.38 28.92
N ASN A 11 19.20 -30.74 27.66
CA ASN A 11 19.58 -29.96 26.48
C ASN A 11 18.73 -28.68 26.41
N THR A 12 19.35 -27.51 26.58
CA THR A 12 18.71 -26.22 26.28
C THR A 12 18.82 -25.96 24.77
N PRO A 13 17.70 -25.81 24.02
CA PRO A 13 17.78 -25.42 22.62
C PRO A 13 18.25 -23.96 22.51
N ALA A 14 19.20 -23.70 21.62
CA ALA A 14 19.68 -22.36 21.31
C ALA A 14 18.52 -21.49 20.77
N PRO A 15 18.52 -20.17 21.04
CA PRO A 15 17.48 -19.28 20.54
C PRO A 15 17.50 -19.24 19.01
N VAL A 16 16.34 -19.50 18.40
CA VAL A 16 16.14 -19.40 16.96
C VAL A 16 16.30 -17.93 16.58
N ARG A 17 17.42 -17.60 15.92
CA ARG A 17 17.65 -16.27 15.35
C ARG A 17 16.80 -16.19 14.07
N TYR A 18 15.63 -15.55 14.16
CA TYR A 18 14.86 -15.22 12.96
C TYR A 18 15.68 -14.25 12.12
N PRO A 19 15.89 -14.52 10.82
CA PRO A 19 16.48 -13.53 9.93
C PRO A 19 15.57 -12.29 9.93
N PRO A 20 16.14 -11.07 9.78
CA PRO A 20 15.32 -9.87 9.61
C PRO A 20 14.37 -10.07 8.43
N PRO A 21 13.13 -9.56 8.49
CA PRO A 21 12.18 -9.74 7.40
C PRO A 21 12.80 -9.18 6.12
N MET A 22 13.12 -10.06 5.17
CA MET A 22 13.43 -9.65 3.80
C MET A 22 12.18 -8.94 3.30
N ALA A 23 12.29 -7.67 2.96
CA ALA A 23 11.21 -6.97 2.25
C ALA A 23 10.81 -7.85 1.06
N SER A 24 9.56 -8.30 1.03
CA SER A 24 9.02 -9.09 -0.07
C SER A 24 9.31 -8.36 -1.39
N LYS A 25 9.58 -9.08 -2.48
CA LYS A 25 9.86 -8.46 -3.79
C LYS A 25 8.83 -7.40 -4.20
N GLY A 26 7.56 -7.57 -3.78
CA GLY A 26 6.50 -6.58 -3.95
C GLY A 26 6.78 -5.26 -3.22
N ASN A 27 7.17 -5.30 -1.94
CA ASN A 27 7.52 -4.10 -1.19
C ASN A 27 8.70 -3.36 -1.82
N ALA A 28 9.73 -4.07 -2.28
CA ALA A 28 10.87 -3.42 -2.92
C ALA A 28 10.48 -2.66 -4.20
N ALA A 29 9.52 -3.18 -4.98
CA ALA A 29 9.01 -2.48 -6.16
C ALA A 29 8.20 -1.24 -5.78
N LEU A 30 7.33 -1.34 -4.76
CA LEU A 30 6.57 -0.20 -4.26
C LEU A 30 7.49 0.89 -3.68
N GLU A 31 8.51 0.50 -2.93
CA GLU A 31 9.55 1.41 -2.40
C GLU A 31 10.27 2.17 -3.52
N ALA A 32 10.58 1.51 -4.63
CA ALA A 32 11.20 2.16 -5.79
C ALA A 32 10.26 3.18 -6.45
N MET A 33 8.98 2.83 -6.64
CA MET A 33 7.97 3.76 -7.18
C MET A 33 7.77 4.97 -6.26
N ILE A 34 7.73 4.73 -4.95
CA ILE A 34 7.61 5.83 -3.98
C ILE A 34 8.86 6.69 -4.03
N GLY A 35 10.05 6.10 -4.07
CA GLY A 35 11.31 6.83 -4.21
C GLY A 35 11.38 7.70 -5.47
N GLU A 36 10.79 7.24 -6.59
CA GLU A 36 10.63 8.03 -7.81
C GLU A 36 9.71 9.25 -7.57
N ALA A 37 8.56 9.04 -6.93
CA ALA A 37 7.61 10.12 -6.65
C ALA A 37 8.11 11.14 -5.61
N THR A 38 9.02 10.75 -4.72
CA THR A 38 9.47 11.56 -3.58
C THR A 38 10.92 12.05 -3.68
N VAL A 39 11.55 11.94 -4.85
CA VAL A 39 12.99 12.27 -5.00
C VAL A 39 13.29 13.75 -4.74
N ASP A 40 12.35 14.64 -5.07
CA ASP A 40 12.49 16.10 -4.99
C ASP A 40 11.52 16.75 -3.98
N THR A 41 11.11 16.02 -2.94
CA THR A 41 10.09 16.47 -1.97
C THR A 41 10.68 16.78 -0.61
N ASP A 42 10.23 17.86 0.07
CA ASP A 42 10.68 18.23 1.41
C ASP A 42 9.60 17.94 2.47
N GLY A 43 9.50 16.66 2.85
CA GLY A 43 8.61 16.19 3.90
C GLY A 43 7.27 15.65 3.41
N HIS A 44 6.45 15.20 4.36
CA HIS A 44 5.31 14.31 4.11
C HIS A 44 4.21 14.93 3.21
N GLU A 45 3.98 16.24 3.29
CA GLU A 45 2.98 16.91 2.44
C GLU A 45 3.45 17.01 0.98
N ASP A 46 4.74 17.28 0.77
CA ASP A 46 5.37 17.34 -0.55
C ASP A 46 5.48 15.94 -1.15
N GLU A 47 5.85 14.93 -0.35
CA GLU A 47 5.86 13.52 -0.76
C GLU A 47 4.51 13.06 -1.29
N ARG A 48 3.42 13.41 -0.58
CA ARG A 48 2.06 13.13 -1.02
C ARG A 48 1.72 13.83 -2.33
N THR A 49 2.19 15.06 -2.51
CA THR A 49 1.97 15.83 -3.73
C THR A 49 2.71 15.20 -4.92
N GLY A 50 3.93 14.70 -4.71
CA GLY A 50 4.67 13.92 -5.70
C GLY A 50 3.96 12.62 -6.08
N LEU A 51 3.46 11.87 -5.10
CA LEU A 51 2.65 10.66 -5.33
C LEU A 51 1.36 10.97 -6.09
N PHE A 52 0.70 12.08 -5.78
CA PHE A 52 -0.48 12.55 -6.49
C PHE A 52 -0.18 12.85 -7.96
N ALA A 53 0.95 13.49 -8.27
CA ALA A 53 1.37 13.76 -9.64
C ALA A 53 1.57 12.46 -10.44
N MET A 54 2.28 11.47 -9.87
CA MET A 54 2.47 10.16 -10.54
C MET A 54 1.13 9.43 -10.77
N LEU A 55 0.21 9.53 -9.82
CA LEU A 55 -1.14 8.99 -9.97
C LEU A 55 -1.94 9.72 -11.06
N GLU A 56 -1.87 11.04 -11.17
CA GLU A 56 -2.55 11.81 -12.22
C GLU A 56 -2.00 11.47 -13.62
N GLU A 57 -0.69 11.21 -13.73
CA GLU A 57 -0.05 10.88 -14.99
C GLU A 57 -0.37 9.45 -15.46
N HIS A 58 -0.34 8.48 -14.56
CA HIS A 58 -0.37 7.06 -14.94
C HIS A 58 -1.70 6.34 -14.71
N LEU A 59 -2.55 6.80 -13.78
CA LEU A 59 -3.79 6.10 -13.49
C LEU A 59 -4.80 6.29 -14.62
N ALA A 60 -5.08 5.21 -15.34
CA ALA A 60 -6.09 5.24 -16.38
C ALA A 60 -7.48 5.49 -15.77
N VAL A 61 -8.09 6.61 -16.15
CA VAL A 61 -9.48 6.96 -15.84
C VAL A 61 -10.22 7.29 -17.15
N PRO A 62 -11.54 7.00 -17.25
CA PRO A 62 -12.39 6.43 -16.21
C PRO A 62 -12.28 4.90 -16.09
N PHE A 63 -12.52 4.37 -14.88
CA PHE A 63 -12.75 2.94 -14.65
C PHE A 63 -13.91 2.72 -13.68
N THR A 64 -14.49 1.52 -13.72
CA THR A 64 -15.62 1.15 -12.86
C THR A 64 -15.14 0.29 -11.70
N THR A 65 -15.68 0.53 -10.50
CA THR A 65 -15.43 -0.30 -9.31
C THR A 65 -16.68 -0.38 -8.43
N THR A 66 -16.66 -1.24 -7.41
CA THR A 66 -17.77 -1.44 -6.48
C THR A 66 -17.43 -0.92 -5.09
N VAL A 67 -18.03 0.19 -4.67
CA VAL A 67 -17.87 0.78 -3.33
C VAL A 67 -19.05 0.37 -2.47
N LEU A 68 -18.80 -0.36 -1.37
CA LEU A 68 -19.84 -0.85 -0.44
C LEU A 68 -21.02 -1.58 -1.15
N GLY A 69 -20.70 -2.37 -2.18
CA GLY A 69 -21.70 -3.11 -2.97
C GLY A 69 -22.39 -2.30 -4.07
N VAL A 70 -22.00 -1.03 -4.28
CA VAL A 70 -22.55 -0.16 -5.31
C VAL A 70 -21.53 0.09 -6.42
N GLU A 71 -21.90 -0.22 -7.65
CA GLU A 71 -21.09 0.10 -8.82
C GLU A 71 -21.02 1.62 -9.06
N VAL A 72 -19.80 2.13 -9.19
CA VAL A 72 -19.49 3.54 -9.43
C VAL A 72 -18.39 3.68 -10.47
N THR A 73 -18.37 4.79 -11.19
CA THR A 73 -17.28 5.14 -12.10
C THR A 73 -16.32 6.11 -11.41
N VAL A 74 -15.05 5.74 -11.29
CA VAL A 74 -13.97 6.65 -10.90
C VAL A 74 -13.61 7.49 -12.13
N GLY A 75 -13.90 8.79 -12.09
CA GLY A 75 -13.67 9.67 -13.23
C GLY A 75 -12.38 10.48 -13.16
N LYS A 76 -11.90 10.73 -11.94
CA LYS A 76 -10.63 11.42 -11.66
C LYS A 76 -10.24 11.20 -10.20
N ILE A 77 -9.02 11.61 -9.88
CA ILE A 77 -8.54 11.77 -8.51
C ILE A 77 -8.35 13.25 -8.19
N GLU A 78 -8.29 13.58 -6.92
CA GLU A 78 -8.02 14.93 -6.44
C GLU A 78 -7.19 14.87 -5.15
N LEU A 79 -6.27 15.82 -5.01
CA LEU A 79 -5.56 16.05 -3.76
C LEU A 79 -6.48 16.79 -2.77
N ALA A 80 -6.66 16.22 -1.58
CA ALA A 80 -7.35 16.84 -0.45
C ALA A 80 -6.35 17.22 0.65
N ALA A 81 -6.81 17.91 1.70
CA ALA A 81 -5.96 18.41 2.77
C ALA A 81 -5.07 17.32 3.41
N ASP A 82 -5.63 16.14 3.67
CA ASP A 82 -4.96 15.05 4.39
C ASP A 82 -4.84 13.74 3.58
N SER A 83 -5.35 13.69 2.34
CA SER A 83 -5.36 12.45 1.55
C SER A 83 -5.52 12.70 0.05
N ILE A 84 -5.27 11.67 -0.74
CA ILE A 84 -5.70 11.61 -2.15
C ILE A 84 -7.03 10.87 -2.22
N VAL A 85 -8.00 11.43 -2.96
CA VAL A 85 -9.34 10.87 -3.09
C VAL A 85 -9.71 10.64 -4.55
N ALA A 86 -10.46 9.58 -4.81
CA ALA A 86 -11.15 9.36 -6.07
C ALA A 86 -12.50 10.08 -6.08
N VAL A 87 -12.83 10.70 -7.21
CA VAL A 87 -14.17 11.24 -7.46
C VAL A 87 -14.97 10.18 -8.20
N CYS A 88 -15.82 9.50 -7.45
CA CYS A 88 -16.72 8.46 -7.93
C CYS A 88 -18.07 9.07 -8.35
N ALA A 89 -18.61 8.61 -9.46
CA ALA A 89 -19.92 9.02 -9.96
C ALA A 89 -20.84 7.82 -10.21
N ARG A 90 -22.13 8.01 -9.91
CA ARG A 90 -23.20 7.09 -10.30
C ARG A 90 -24.43 7.90 -10.71
N GLY A 91 -24.70 7.96 -12.01
CA GLY A 91 -25.74 8.84 -12.56
C GLY A 91 -25.45 10.31 -12.20
N ARG A 92 -26.38 10.96 -11.49
CA ARG A 92 -26.23 12.36 -11.04
C ARG A 92 -25.48 12.50 -9.71
N HIS A 93 -25.23 11.42 -9.00
CA HIS A 93 -24.57 11.45 -7.70
C HIS A 93 -23.06 11.39 -7.85
N ARG A 94 -22.35 12.22 -7.08
CA ARG A 94 -20.89 12.24 -6.99
C ARG A 94 -20.48 12.11 -5.53
N GLN A 95 -19.45 11.31 -5.29
CA GLN A 95 -18.88 11.07 -3.96
C GLN A 95 -17.35 11.07 -4.05
N ARG A 96 -16.69 11.52 -2.98
CA ARG A 96 -15.26 11.37 -2.79
C ARG A 96 -15.00 10.11 -1.96
N VAL A 97 -14.07 9.28 -2.40
CA VAL A 97 -13.63 8.06 -1.68
C VAL A 97 -12.12 8.14 -1.56
N GLY A 98 -11.57 7.97 -0.35
CA GLY A 98 -10.12 7.96 -0.15
C GLY A 98 -9.47 6.82 -0.94
N LEU A 99 -8.29 7.05 -1.54
CA LEU A 99 -7.59 5.99 -2.27
C LEU A 99 -7.18 4.81 -1.37
N LEU A 100 -7.00 5.05 -0.07
CA LEU A 100 -6.77 3.98 0.91
C LEU A 100 -7.97 3.00 0.97
N ASP A 101 -9.19 3.53 0.84
CA ASP A 101 -10.44 2.76 0.93
C ASP A 101 -11.02 2.37 -0.44
N LEU A 102 -10.42 2.80 -1.54
CA LEU A 102 -10.98 2.58 -2.88
C LEU A 102 -10.78 1.13 -3.35
N PRO A 103 -11.82 0.29 -3.45
CA PRO A 103 -11.65 -1.04 -4.01
C PRO A 103 -11.22 -0.97 -5.48
N LEU A 104 -10.29 -1.82 -5.89
CA LEU A 104 -9.84 -1.93 -7.28
C LEU A 104 -10.61 -3.06 -7.99
N PRO A 105 -11.06 -2.86 -9.23
CA PRO A 105 -11.72 -3.90 -10.00
C PRO A 105 -10.72 -4.99 -10.42
N THR A 106 -11.25 -6.13 -10.90
CA THR A 106 -10.47 -7.16 -11.57
C THR A 106 -11.02 -7.35 -12.99
N PRO A 107 -10.23 -7.10 -14.04
CA PRO A 107 -8.82 -6.66 -14.02
C PRO A 107 -8.65 -5.23 -13.48
N ALA A 108 -7.48 -4.95 -12.90
CA ALA A 108 -7.13 -3.62 -12.41
C ALA A 108 -6.91 -2.65 -13.59
N PRO A 109 -7.21 -1.35 -13.42
CA PRO A 109 -6.90 -0.36 -14.45
C PRO A 109 -5.39 -0.20 -14.62
N GLU A 110 -4.97 0.28 -15.79
CA GLU A 110 -3.58 0.69 -16.00
C GLU A 110 -3.19 1.77 -14.99
N GLY A 111 -1.95 1.72 -14.50
CA GLY A 111 -1.47 2.62 -13.46
C GLY A 111 -1.96 2.30 -12.04
N ALA A 112 -2.77 1.25 -11.81
CA ALA A 112 -3.24 0.87 -10.47
C ALA A 112 -2.11 0.60 -9.46
N ALA A 113 -0.91 0.21 -9.91
CA ALA A 113 0.25 0.03 -9.05
C ALA A 113 0.65 1.33 -8.30
N TRP A 114 0.36 2.51 -8.86
CA TRP A 114 0.56 3.78 -8.16
C TRP A 114 -0.41 3.99 -6.99
N ILE A 115 -1.60 3.38 -7.04
CA ILE A 115 -2.53 3.35 -5.89
C ILE A 115 -1.95 2.48 -4.78
N ASP A 116 -1.35 1.34 -5.14
CA ASP A 116 -0.69 0.45 -4.18
C ASP A 116 0.56 1.10 -3.59
N ALA A 117 1.34 1.85 -4.37
CA ALA A 117 2.47 2.64 -3.90
C ALA A 117 2.02 3.70 -2.88
N TYR A 118 0.97 4.47 -3.19
CA TYR A 118 0.41 5.45 -2.25
C TYR A 118 -0.09 4.79 -0.94
N ARG A 119 -0.76 3.64 -1.03
CA ARG A 119 -1.21 2.87 0.14
C ARG A 119 -0.06 2.39 1.01
N HIS A 120 1.01 1.93 0.38
CA HIS A 120 2.20 1.46 1.07
C HIS A 120 2.93 2.63 1.75
N TRP A 121 3.08 3.76 1.07
CA TRP A 121 3.64 4.99 1.64
C TRP A 121 2.84 5.49 2.86
N ALA A 122 1.51 5.52 2.76
CA ALA A 122 0.64 5.99 3.85
C ALA A 122 0.64 5.07 5.09
N GLY A 123 1.10 3.83 4.95
CA GLY A 123 1.22 2.86 6.05
C GLY A 123 2.60 2.83 6.73
N ARG A 124 3.53 3.70 6.32
CA ARG A 124 4.88 3.80 6.89
C ARG A 124 4.90 4.42 8.29
#